data_AF-A0ABD0L9Q0-F1
#
_entry.id   AF-A0ABD0L9Q0-F1
#
_cell.length_a   1.000
_cell.length_b   1.000
_cell.length_c   1.000
_cell.angle_alpha   90.00
_cell.angle_beta   90.00
_cell.angle_gamma   90.00
#
_symmetry.space_group_name_H-M   'P 1'
#
loop_
_entity.id
_entity.type
_entity.pdbx_description
1 polymer ?
#
loop_
_entity_poly.entity_id
_entity_poly.type
_entity_poly.pdbx_seq_one_letter_code
_entity_poly.pdbx_strand_id
1 'polypeptide(L)'
;GTVVPFTDNLLIDLADQMLPSEAGRFGIKIGLNIADVDGIMTNSFLHSPVFRCFEILRLQRTRCNSAVTFGKALVKGLQSMGWNEQCEWLFQQLSDWDGLSDLQAVMTP
;
A
#
# COMPACT_ATOMS: atom_id res chain seq x y z
N GLY A 1 9.43 -11.88 -19.14
CA GLY A 1 8.28 -11.02 -19.46
C GLY A 1 8.07 -10.10 -18.29
N THR A 2 7.79 -8.82 -18.52
CA THR A 2 7.71 -7.84 -17.43
C THR A 2 6.58 -8.22 -16.47
N VAL A 3 6.94 -8.58 -15.23
CA VAL A 3 5.98 -8.86 -14.16
C VAL A 3 5.24 -7.56 -13.86
N VAL A 4 3.90 -7.60 -13.84
CA VAL A 4 3.07 -6.45 -13.45
C VAL A 4 3.09 -6.37 -11.91
N PRO A 5 3.69 -5.34 -11.31
CA PRO A 5 3.75 -5.19 -9.86
C PRO A 5 2.40 -4.71 -9.29
N PHE A 6 2.20 -4.86 -7.98
CA PHE A 6 1.05 -4.29 -7.26
C PHE A 6 -0.31 -4.68 -7.85
N THR A 7 -0.47 -5.95 -8.23
CA THR A 7 -1.76 -6.49 -8.67
C THR A 7 -2.81 -6.38 -7.56
N ASP A 8 -4.09 -6.45 -7.91
CA ASP A 8 -5.16 -6.40 -6.91
C ASP A 8 -5.03 -7.52 -5.88
N ASN A 9 -4.65 -8.72 -6.32
CA ASN A 9 -4.38 -9.84 -5.41
C ASN A 9 -3.26 -9.53 -4.43
N LEU A 10 -2.12 -8.99 -4.90
CA LEU A 10 -1.02 -8.61 -4.01
C LEU A 10 -1.44 -7.53 -3.00
N LEU A 11 -2.26 -6.56 -3.42
CA LEU A 11 -2.75 -5.52 -2.52
C LEU A 11 -3.78 -6.05 -1.51
N ILE A 12 -4.59 -7.04 -1.88
CA ILE A 12 -5.49 -7.73 -0.95
C ILE A 12 -4.68 -8.53 0.06
N ASP A 13 -3.65 -9.27 -0.38
CA ASP A 13 -2.77 -10.03 0.50
C ASP A 13 -2.01 -9.13 1.48
N LEU A 14 -1.59 -7.94 1.03
CA LEU A 14 -1.00 -6.93 1.91
C LEU A 14 -2.05 -6.36 2.88
N ALA A 15 -3.25 -6.07 2.40
CA ALA A 15 -4.34 -5.54 3.22
C ALA A 15 -4.78 -6.50 4.33
N ASP A 16 -4.71 -7.82 4.10
CA ASP A 16 -5.02 -8.86 5.10
C ASP A 16 -3.99 -8.90 6.24
N GLN A 17 -2.76 -8.46 5.97
CA GLN A 17 -1.69 -8.36 6.96
C GLN A 17 -1.72 -7.04 7.75
N MET A 18 -2.59 -6.09 7.39
CA MET A 18 -2.68 -4.79 8.04
C MET A 18 -3.66 -4.80 9.22
N LEU A 19 -3.32 -4.08 10.29
CA LEU A 19 -4.23 -3.84 11.39
C LEU A 19 -5.37 -2.92 10.94
N PRO A 20 -6.65 -3.35 10.98
CA PRO A 20 -7.73 -2.53 10.46
C PRO A 20 -7.95 -1.22 11.23
N SER A 21 -7.57 -1.18 12.50
CA SER A 21 -7.61 0.04 13.33
C SER A 21 -6.64 1.12 12.83
N GLU A 22 -5.57 0.74 12.14
CA GLU A 22 -4.55 1.66 11.63
C GLU A 22 -4.78 2.04 10.16
N ALA A 23 -5.74 1.43 9.48
CA ALA A 23 -5.99 1.59 8.05
C ALA A 23 -6.13 3.07 7.64
N GLY A 24 -6.93 3.83 8.39
CA GLY A 24 -7.14 5.25 8.12
C GLY A 24 -5.86 6.08 8.27
N ARG A 25 -5.15 5.90 9.39
CA ARG A 25 -3.86 6.56 9.63
C ARG A 25 -2.84 6.21 8.55
N PHE A 26 -2.78 4.95 8.15
CA PHE A 26 -1.92 4.48 7.08
C PHE A 26 -2.26 5.11 5.72
N GLY A 27 -3.55 5.27 5.39
CA GLY A 27 -4.01 5.97 4.19
C GLY A 27 -3.41 7.38 4.06
N ILE A 28 -3.33 8.11 5.17
CA ILE A 28 -2.68 9.43 5.21
C ILE A 28 -1.17 9.31 5.00
N LYS A 29 -0.52 8.30 5.60
CA LYS A 29 0.93 8.08 5.48
C LYS A 29 1.36 7.73 4.06
N ILE A 30 0.52 7.06 3.28
CA ILE A 30 0.78 6.80 1.87
C ILE A 30 0.42 7.98 0.96
N GLY A 31 -0.12 9.08 1.49
CA GLY A 31 -0.33 10.34 0.76
C GLY A 31 -1.77 10.63 0.33
N LEU A 32 -2.76 9.91 0.84
CA LEU A 32 -4.17 10.30 0.66
C LEU A 32 -4.51 11.47 1.60
N ASN A 33 -5.51 12.27 1.21
CA ASN A 33 -6.06 13.28 2.09
C ASN A 33 -7.07 12.67 3.06
N ILE A 34 -7.41 13.41 4.11
CA ILE A 34 -8.32 12.97 5.18
C ILE A 34 -9.72 12.68 4.63
N ALA A 35 -10.24 13.51 3.72
CA ALA A 35 -11.59 13.34 3.19
C ALA A 35 -11.76 12.03 2.41
N ASP A 36 -10.76 11.63 1.63
CA ASP A 36 -10.80 10.35 0.89
C ASP A 36 -10.75 9.16 1.85
N VAL A 37 -9.88 9.22 2.85
CA VAL A 37 -9.75 8.17 3.85
C VAL A 37 -11.05 8.03 4.65
N ASP A 38 -11.62 9.14 5.12
CA ASP A 38 -12.88 9.14 5.85
C ASP A 38 -14.02 8.59 4.97
N GLY A 39 -14.04 8.96 3.69
CA GLY A 39 -15.00 8.44 2.72
C GLY A 39 -14.95 6.92 2.61
N ILE A 40 -13.75 6.31 2.59
CA ILE A 40 -13.58 4.84 2.59
C ILE A 40 -13.96 4.23 3.93
N MET A 41 -13.49 4.81 5.04
CA MET A 41 -13.67 4.24 6.38
C MET A 41 -15.12 4.27 6.86
N THR A 42 -15.89 5.26 6.41
CA THR A 42 -17.31 5.43 6.73
C THR A 42 -18.26 4.80 5.69
N ASN A 43 -17.72 4.27 4.58
CA ASN A 43 -18.54 3.66 3.53
C ASN A 43 -19.24 2.40 4.05
N SER A 44 -20.56 2.47 4.16
CA SER A 44 -21.40 1.38 4.65
C SER A 44 -21.40 0.15 3.75
N PHE A 45 -21.07 0.28 2.45
CA PHE A 45 -20.96 -0.86 1.53
C PHE A 45 -19.65 -1.65 1.71
N LEU A 46 -18.63 -1.06 2.34
CA LEU A 46 -17.36 -1.73 2.64
C LEU A 46 -17.42 -2.32 4.04
N HIS A 47 -18.05 -3.50 4.19
CA HIS A 47 -18.19 -4.15 5.50
C HIS A 47 -16.92 -4.84 5.99
N SER A 48 -16.07 -5.31 5.07
CA SER A 48 -14.83 -6.01 5.41
C SER A 48 -13.73 -5.02 5.77
N PRO A 49 -13.11 -5.14 6.97
CA PRO A 49 -11.99 -4.29 7.34
C PRO A 49 -10.79 -4.45 6.39
N VAL A 50 -10.52 -5.67 5.92
CA VAL A 50 -9.50 -5.97 4.90
C VAL A 50 -9.81 -5.24 3.60
N PHE A 51 -11.08 -5.26 3.18
CA PHE A 51 -11.48 -4.60 1.94
C PHE A 51 -11.37 -3.07 2.01
N ARG A 52 -11.51 -2.46 3.19
CA ARG A 52 -11.22 -1.04 3.40
C ARG A 52 -9.73 -0.74 3.25
N CYS A 53 -8.85 -1.56 3.83
CA CYS A 53 -7.41 -1.45 3.65
C CYS A 53 -7.03 -1.58 2.16
N PHE A 54 -7.63 -2.54 1.47
CA PHE A 54 -7.44 -2.72 0.04
C PHE A 54 -7.89 -1.50 -0.77
N GLU A 55 -9.07 -0.94 -0.50
CA GLU A 55 -9.54 0.26 -1.21
C GLU A 55 -8.65 1.49 -0.97
N ILE A 56 -8.06 1.63 0.23
CA ILE A 56 -7.06 2.67 0.51
C ILE A 56 -5.82 2.48 -0.40
N LEU A 57 -5.27 1.27 -0.46
CA LEU A 57 -4.13 0.94 -1.32
C LEU A 57 -4.46 1.15 -2.79
N ARG A 58 -5.63 0.66 -3.23
CA ARG A 58 -6.12 0.76 -4.60
C ARG A 58 -6.29 2.20 -5.01
N LEU A 59 -6.93 3.03 -4.19
CA LEU A 59 -7.13 4.45 -4.46
C LEU A 59 -5.78 5.15 -4.63
N GLN A 60 -4.82 4.93 -3.73
CA GLN A 60 -3.52 5.58 -3.86
C GLN A 60 -2.74 5.11 -5.09
N ARG A 61 -2.85 3.82 -5.45
CA ARG A 61 -2.29 3.30 -6.71
C ARG A 61 -2.88 4.02 -7.92
N THR A 62 -4.19 4.24 -7.96
CA THR A 62 -4.85 4.95 -9.09
C THR A 62 -4.45 6.42 -9.23
N ARG A 63 -3.98 7.05 -8.15
CA ARG A 63 -3.52 8.45 -8.15
C ARG A 63 -2.07 8.60 -8.57
N CYS A 64 -1.31 7.52 -8.53
CA CYS A 64 0.09 7.51 -8.92
C CYS A 64 0.22 7.34 -10.44
N ASN A 65 1.14 8.09 -11.04
CA ASN A 65 1.42 8.03 -12.48
C ASN A 65 2.27 6.81 -12.91
N SER A 66 2.78 6.04 -11.95
CA SER A 66 3.59 4.85 -12.21
C SER A 66 3.57 3.90 -11.02
N ALA A 67 3.89 2.62 -11.28
CA ALA A 67 4.08 1.62 -10.25
C ALA A 67 5.22 1.98 -9.28
N VAL A 68 6.30 2.60 -9.78
CA VAL A 68 7.41 3.06 -8.93
C VAL A 68 6.95 4.15 -7.97
N THR A 69 6.24 5.18 -8.46
CA THR A 69 5.71 6.26 -7.61
C THR A 69 4.81 5.71 -6.50
N PHE A 70 3.90 4.79 -6.85
CA PHE A 70 3.05 4.11 -5.88
C PHE A 70 3.87 3.29 -4.88
N GLY A 71 4.80 2.47 -5.36
CA GLY A 71 5.67 1.63 -4.54
C GLY A 71 6.49 2.44 -3.54
N LYS A 72 7.05 3.58 -3.95
CA LYS A 72 7.79 4.48 -3.06
C LYS A 72 6.89 5.08 -1.97
N ALA A 73 5.66 5.48 -2.31
CA ALA A 73 4.69 5.97 -1.33
C ALA A 73 4.27 4.89 -0.34
N LEU A 74 4.03 3.67 -0.84
CA LEU A 74 3.67 2.49 -0.05
C LEU A 74 4.78 2.15 0.96
N VAL A 75 6.02 1.96 0.49
CA VAL A 75 7.18 1.64 1.34
C VAL A 75 7.38 2.70 2.43
N LYS A 76 7.36 3.99 2.07
CA LYS A 76 7.45 5.09 3.05
C LYS A 76 6.32 5.03 4.08
N GLY A 77 5.10 4.75 3.64
CA GLY A 77 3.95 4.59 4.52
C GLY A 77 4.14 3.47 5.53
N LEU A 78 4.50 2.27 5.05
CA LEU A 78 4.75 1.09 5.87
C LEU A 78 5.88 1.35 6.89
N GLN A 79 7.01 1.91 6.45
CA GLN A 79 8.12 2.28 7.35
C GLN A 79 7.69 3.30 8.41
N SER A 80 6.91 4.32 8.05
CA SER A 80 6.44 5.34 9.00
C SER A 80 5.48 4.79 10.06
N MET A 81 4.88 3.62 9.80
CA MET A 81 4.05 2.88 10.74
C MET A 81 4.84 1.85 11.55
N GLY A 82 6.12 1.64 11.24
CA GLY A 82 6.95 0.59 11.84
C GLY A 82 6.66 -0.82 11.32
N TRP A 83 6.00 -0.95 10.17
CA TRP A 83 5.57 -2.22 9.57
C TRP A 83 6.68 -2.82 8.70
N ASN A 84 7.83 -3.08 9.33
CA ASN A 84 9.04 -3.54 8.63
C ASN A 84 8.86 -4.96 8.04
N GLU A 85 8.17 -5.85 8.75
CA GLU A 85 7.88 -7.21 8.26
C GLU A 85 7.04 -7.18 6.97
N GLN A 86 6.07 -6.28 6.90
CA GLN A 86 5.24 -6.08 5.70
C GLN A 86 6.05 -5.49 4.53
N CYS A 87 7.01 -4.61 4.81
CA CYS A 87 7.97 -4.15 3.80
C CYS A 87 8.82 -5.30 3.24
N GLU A 88 9.39 -6.12 4.13
CA GLU A 88 10.23 -7.27 3.74
C GLU A 88 9.43 -8.28 2.93
N TRP A 89 8.22 -8.61 3.37
CA TRP A 89 7.30 -9.48 2.64
C TRP A 89 6.98 -8.90 1.26
N LEU A 90 6.65 -7.59 1.17
CA LEU A 90 6.36 -6.93 -0.09
C LEU A 90 7.53 -7.03 -1.08
N PHE A 91 8.77 -6.90 -0.60
CA PHE A 91 9.95 -7.05 -1.45
C PHE A 91 10.16 -8.46 -1.95
N GLN A 92 9.86 -9.47 -1.14
CA GLN A 92 9.87 -10.86 -1.59
C GLN A 92 8.85 -11.08 -2.71
N GLN A 93 7.63 -10.53 -2.58
CA GLN A 93 6.60 -10.64 -3.61
C GLN A 93 6.96 -9.90 -4.92
N LEU A 94 7.87 -8.94 -4.86
CA LEU A 94 8.31 -8.12 -5.99
C LEU A 94 9.70 -8.50 -6.51
N SER A 95 10.28 -9.64 -6.11
CA SER A 95 11.67 -10.02 -6.41
C SER A 95 12.00 -10.01 -7.90
N ASP A 96 11.02 -10.35 -8.73
CA ASP A 96 11.17 -10.48 -10.18
C ASP A 96 10.76 -9.21 -10.94
N TRP A 97 10.42 -8.13 -10.22
CA TRP A 97 10.06 -6.85 -10.82
C TRP A 97 11.27 -5.92 -10.91
N ASP A 98 11.61 -5.49 -12.13
CA ASP A 98 12.78 -4.63 -12.42
C ASP A 98 12.82 -3.32 -11.61
N GLY A 99 11.65 -2.81 -11.19
CA GLY A 99 11.53 -1.59 -10.38
C GLY A 99 11.78 -1.78 -8.88
N LEU A 100 12.11 -2.98 -8.39
CA LEU A 100 12.33 -3.22 -6.97
C LEU A 100 13.50 -2.41 -6.40
N SER A 101 14.58 -2.29 -7.17
CA SER A 101 15.79 -1.53 -6.77
C SER A 101 15.48 -0.06 -6.43
N ASP A 102 14.56 0.55 -7.19
CA ASP A 102 14.07 1.91 -6.95
C ASP A 102 13.38 2.08 -5.60
N LEU A 103 12.66 1.04 -5.13
CA LEU A 103 11.96 1.04 -3.86
C LEU A 103 12.92 0.85 -2.69
N GLN A 104 13.87 -0.08 -2.84
CA GLN A 104 14.87 -0.36 -1.81
C GLN A 104 15.74 0.87 -1.53
N ALA A 105 16.06 1.67 -2.55
CA ALA A 105 16.80 2.92 -2.40
C ALA A 105 16.11 3.97 -1.48
N VAL A 106 14.80 3.83 -1.25
CA VAL A 106 14.04 4.74 -0.38
C VAL A 106 14.06 4.30 1.09
N MET A 107 14.50 3.07 1.37
CA MET A 107 14.56 2.55 2.75
C MET A 107 15.83 2.93 3.50
N THR A 108 16.83 3.51 2.84
CA THR A 108 18.06 4.00 3.47
C THR A 108 17.79 5.25 4.33
N PRO A 109 18.34 5.31 5.56
CA PRO A 109 18.10 6.41 6.52
C PRO A 109 18.56 7.79 6.04
#